data_AF-A0A150H468-F1
#
_entry.id   AF-A0A150H468-F1
#
_cell.length_a   1.000
_cell.length_b   1.000
_cell.length_c   1.000
_cell.angle_alpha   90.00
_cell.angle_beta   90.00
_cell.angle_gamma   90.00
#
_symmetry.space_group_name_H-M   'P 1'
#
loop_
_entity.id
_entity.type
_entity.pdbx_description
1 polymer ?
#
loop_
_entity_poly.entity_id
_entity_poly.type
_entity_poly.pdbx_seq_one_letter_code
_entity_poly.pdbx_strand_id
1 'polypeptide(L)'
;MATPPRIAAELPELCRVCILRDARAKATFSDNTILVTNSTGSSFLVLAPDGRATRQLSEYALTRHSPLLAAVLEFRNMHVEQPCVCKPLARVLRSGFSLGYAIHDATWPNPRHAADAGLAQLQQDGKVVVSSEDGVAQVVLHGHRRRFAVCYPLLVGERPQEARYDYVWQTQVFSVASHPARWRPAVRAALLAAAALGQDVGAALAGLEHESASSQQQGHDQQQQGYSNMGLIPTAAALDPDDGLAGTGPAGSLSIAEEAPEPPSVRRCLLPRADECVRTGLAEQLPSDGWWAEPSLSLLPPGDVLMFEWTPHATYQFLPESGEVEVWVHADESCMASTRGGRFLAHYKGCEAEGQLYVANCVPEAVWSRDQACRYPLGALAAHALKLRRVPACS
;
A
#
# COMPACT_ATOMS: atom_id res chain seq x y z
N MET A 1 -25.90 -25.88 -44.51
CA MET A 1 -25.09 -24.70 -44.13
C MET A 1 -24.40 -25.02 -42.82
N ALA A 2 -23.08 -25.14 -42.82
CA ALA A 2 -22.32 -25.40 -41.59
C ALA A 2 -22.29 -24.11 -40.75
N THR A 3 -22.77 -24.20 -39.51
CA THR A 3 -22.67 -23.09 -38.54
C THR A 3 -21.18 -22.82 -38.32
N PRO A 4 -20.70 -21.58 -38.52
CA PRO A 4 -19.29 -21.26 -38.30
C PRO A 4 -18.91 -21.58 -36.85
N PRO A 5 -17.68 -22.07 -36.60
CA PRO A 5 -17.22 -22.37 -35.25
C PRO A 5 -17.33 -21.10 -34.39
N ARG A 6 -18.00 -21.21 -33.24
CA ARG A 6 -18.01 -20.14 -32.23
C ARG A 6 -16.57 -19.95 -31.78
N ILE A 7 -15.96 -18.85 -32.21
CA ILE A 7 -14.69 -18.36 -31.65
C ILE A 7 -14.95 -18.22 -30.14
N ALA A 8 -14.21 -18.96 -29.34
CA ALA A 8 -14.27 -18.82 -27.89
C ALA A 8 -13.90 -17.36 -27.59
N ALA A 9 -14.84 -16.60 -27.03
CA ALA A 9 -14.57 -15.23 -26.63
C ALA A 9 -13.38 -15.25 -25.66
N GLU A 10 -12.31 -14.55 -26.02
CA GLU A 10 -11.18 -14.36 -25.13
C GLU A 10 -11.67 -13.71 -23.83
N LEU A 11 -11.15 -14.19 -22.71
CA LEU A 11 -11.49 -13.62 -21.41
C LEU A 11 -10.82 -12.25 -21.29
N PRO A 12 -11.50 -11.24 -20.74
CA PRO A 12 -10.89 -9.94 -20.55
C PRO A 12 -9.77 -10.03 -19.51
N GLU A 13 -8.70 -9.28 -19.74
CA GLU A 13 -7.51 -9.28 -18.90
C GLU A 13 -7.75 -8.46 -17.64
N LEU A 14 -7.20 -8.89 -16.51
CA LEU A 14 -7.26 -8.15 -15.25
C LEU A 14 -6.28 -6.96 -15.30
N CYS A 15 -6.80 -5.74 -15.43
CA CYS A 15 -5.96 -4.55 -15.57
C CYS A 15 -5.59 -3.92 -14.21
N ARG A 16 -6.51 -3.93 -13.24
CA ARG A 16 -6.31 -3.24 -11.96
C ARG A 16 -7.06 -3.93 -10.82
N VAL A 17 -6.45 -4.00 -9.63
CA VAL A 17 -7.13 -4.38 -8.39
C VAL A 17 -6.81 -3.37 -7.28
N CYS A 18 -7.83 -2.96 -6.53
CA CYS A 18 -7.73 -2.15 -5.32
C CYS A 18 -8.34 -2.93 -4.15
N ILE A 19 -7.62 -3.06 -3.05
CA ILE A 19 -8.12 -3.70 -1.83
C ILE A 19 -8.35 -2.62 -0.78
N LEU A 20 -9.58 -2.52 -0.30
CA LEU A 20 -9.97 -1.58 0.74
C LEU A 20 -9.56 -2.11 2.12
N ARG A 21 -9.60 -1.22 3.13
CA ARG A 21 -9.25 -1.55 4.52
C ARG A 21 -10.01 -2.76 5.08
N ASP A 22 -11.28 -2.89 4.70
CA ASP A 22 -12.14 -4.00 5.13
C ASP A 22 -12.00 -5.25 4.26
N ALA A 23 -10.92 -5.35 3.47
CA ALA A 23 -10.64 -6.46 2.56
C ALA A 23 -11.65 -6.62 1.40
N ARG A 24 -12.53 -5.64 1.14
CA ARG A 24 -13.24 -5.57 -0.15
C ARG A 24 -12.22 -5.35 -1.27
N ALA A 25 -12.37 -6.07 -2.38
CA ALA A 25 -11.55 -5.85 -3.56
C ALA A 25 -12.40 -5.26 -4.69
N LYS A 26 -11.90 -4.22 -5.36
CA LYS A 26 -12.45 -3.69 -6.61
C LYS A 26 -11.46 -3.97 -7.73
N ALA A 27 -11.90 -4.65 -8.77
CA ALA A 27 -11.11 -5.00 -9.93
C ALA A 27 -11.70 -4.38 -11.20
N THR A 28 -10.83 -4.02 -12.14
CA THR A 28 -11.20 -3.52 -13.48
C THR A 28 -10.51 -4.38 -14.54
N PHE A 29 -11.27 -4.77 -15.55
CA PHE A 29 -10.82 -5.62 -16.65
C PHE A 29 -10.72 -4.85 -17.97
N SER A 30 -10.03 -5.40 -18.96
CA SER A 30 -9.73 -4.74 -20.24
C SER A 30 -10.97 -4.41 -21.08
N ASP A 31 -12.09 -5.09 -20.85
CA ASP A 31 -13.38 -4.81 -21.48
C ASP A 31 -14.21 -3.75 -20.72
N ASN A 32 -13.66 -3.12 -19.68
CA ASN A 32 -14.33 -2.23 -18.73
C ASN A 32 -15.33 -2.93 -17.79
N THR A 33 -15.30 -4.27 -17.68
CA THR A 33 -16.00 -4.96 -16.60
C THR A 33 -15.39 -4.55 -15.26
N ILE A 34 -16.23 -4.27 -14.27
CA ILE A 34 -15.82 -4.00 -12.89
C ILE A 34 -16.34 -5.12 -12.00
N LEU A 35 -15.48 -5.67 -11.14
CA LEU A 35 -15.86 -6.67 -10.15
C LEU A 35 -15.55 -6.14 -8.76
N VAL A 36 -16.53 -6.17 -7.85
CA VAL A 36 -16.35 -5.76 -6.45
C VAL A 36 -16.71 -6.91 -5.52
N THR A 37 -15.77 -7.38 -4.72
CA THR A 37 -16.04 -8.38 -3.67
C THR A 37 -16.45 -7.71 -2.37
N ASN A 38 -17.22 -8.42 -1.54
CA ASN A 38 -17.40 -8.03 -0.14
C ASN A 38 -16.10 -8.26 0.67
N SER A 39 -16.14 -7.87 1.95
CA SER A 39 -15.01 -7.94 2.89
C SER A 39 -14.48 -9.35 3.10
N THR A 40 -15.34 -10.37 2.98
CA THR A 40 -14.98 -11.79 3.17
C THR A 40 -14.70 -12.53 1.87
N GLY A 41 -14.93 -11.91 0.71
CA GLY A 41 -14.89 -12.57 -0.60
C GLY A 41 -16.06 -13.54 -0.89
N SER A 42 -17.03 -13.69 0.03
CA SER A 42 -18.14 -14.65 -0.11
C SER A 42 -19.25 -14.21 -1.08
N SER A 43 -19.28 -12.93 -1.45
CA SER A 43 -20.20 -12.38 -2.44
C SER A 43 -19.51 -11.29 -3.26
N PHE A 44 -20.05 -11.04 -4.45
CA PHE A 44 -19.49 -10.07 -5.38
C PHE A 44 -20.58 -9.39 -6.21
N LEU A 45 -20.24 -8.20 -6.70
CA LEU A 45 -20.98 -7.40 -7.67
C LEU A 45 -20.15 -7.37 -8.96
N VAL A 46 -20.79 -7.62 -10.09
CA VAL A 46 -20.20 -7.38 -11.42
C VAL A 46 -20.99 -6.26 -12.09
N LEU A 47 -20.28 -5.27 -12.58
CA LEU A 47 -20.79 -4.27 -13.52
C LEU A 47 -20.25 -4.62 -14.90
N ALA A 48 -21.14 -5.02 -15.80
CA ALA A 48 -20.80 -5.30 -17.19
C ALA A 48 -20.47 -3.98 -17.94
N PRO A 49 -19.80 -4.06 -19.10
CA PRO A 49 -19.43 -2.87 -19.88
C PRO A 49 -20.63 -2.04 -20.35
N ASP A 50 -21.80 -2.68 -20.47
CA ASP A 50 -23.08 -2.04 -20.81
C ASP A 50 -23.78 -1.37 -19.59
N GLY A 51 -23.12 -1.34 -18.44
CA GLY A 51 -23.63 -0.76 -17.20
C GLY A 51 -24.58 -1.65 -16.41
N ARG A 52 -24.89 -2.86 -16.88
CA ARG A 52 -25.74 -3.80 -16.11
C ARG A 52 -24.99 -4.33 -14.90
N ALA A 53 -25.62 -4.23 -13.74
CA ALA A 53 -25.10 -4.74 -12.49
C ALA A 53 -25.70 -6.11 -12.15
N THR A 54 -24.88 -7.06 -11.71
CA THR A 54 -25.31 -8.37 -11.20
C THR A 54 -24.61 -8.67 -9.87
N ARG A 55 -25.38 -8.92 -8.82
CA ARG A 55 -24.86 -9.36 -7.52
C ARG A 55 -25.05 -10.87 -7.36
N GLN A 56 -24.01 -11.58 -6.91
CA GLN A 56 -24.00 -13.03 -6.77
C GLN A 56 -23.20 -13.46 -5.53
N LEU A 57 -23.52 -14.65 -5.03
CA LEU A 57 -22.66 -15.36 -4.07
C LEU A 57 -21.51 -16.02 -4.82
N SER A 58 -20.31 -15.98 -4.24
CA SER A 58 -19.09 -16.51 -4.89
C SER A 58 -19.17 -18.00 -5.15
N GLU A 59 -19.86 -18.76 -4.28
CA GLU A 59 -20.10 -20.20 -4.44
C GLU A 59 -21.01 -20.55 -5.63
N TYR A 60 -21.87 -19.61 -6.04
CA TYR A 60 -22.81 -19.78 -7.15
C TYR A 60 -22.49 -18.85 -8.32
N ALA A 61 -21.22 -18.45 -8.46
CA ALA A 61 -20.77 -17.61 -9.56
C ALA A 61 -21.08 -18.26 -10.91
N LEU A 62 -21.82 -17.56 -11.76
CA LEU A 62 -22.12 -18.01 -13.12
C LEU A 62 -20.82 -18.26 -13.90
N THR A 63 -20.82 -19.26 -14.77
CA THR A 63 -19.64 -19.72 -15.54
C THR A 63 -18.89 -18.60 -16.25
N ARG A 64 -19.59 -17.57 -16.76
CA ARG A 64 -18.96 -16.42 -17.44
C ARG A 64 -18.20 -15.48 -16.49
N HIS A 65 -18.53 -15.46 -15.20
CA HIS A 65 -17.88 -14.60 -14.20
C HIS A 65 -16.86 -15.37 -13.36
N SER A 66 -16.96 -16.71 -13.31
CA SER A 66 -16.07 -17.54 -12.49
C SER A 66 -14.58 -17.27 -12.74
N PRO A 67 -14.09 -17.12 -13.99
CA PRO A 67 -12.67 -16.81 -14.24
C PRO A 67 -12.26 -15.43 -13.72
N LEU A 68 -13.12 -14.42 -13.89
CA LEU A 68 -12.86 -13.05 -13.41
C LEU A 68 -12.83 -13.02 -11.88
N LEU A 69 -13.81 -13.64 -11.24
CA LEU A 69 -13.86 -13.74 -9.79
C LEU A 69 -12.68 -14.54 -9.22
N ALA A 70 -12.29 -15.61 -9.88
CA ALA A 70 -11.13 -16.41 -9.50
C ALA A 70 -9.87 -15.54 -9.49
N ALA A 71 -9.58 -14.80 -10.56
CA ALA A 71 -8.42 -13.90 -10.63
C ALA A 71 -8.43 -12.83 -9.51
N VAL A 72 -9.60 -12.26 -9.22
CA VAL A 72 -9.73 -11.24 -8.16
C VAL A 72 -9.58 -11.84 -6.77
N LEU A 73 -10.14 -13.04 -6.51
CA LEU A 73 -10.00 -13.72 -5.23
C LEU A 73 -8.58 -14.24 -5.02
N GLU A 74 -7.90 -14.70 -6.06
CA GLU A 74 -6.49 -15.07 -6.03
C GLU A 74 -5.65 -13.88 -5.60
N PHE A 75 -5.77 -12.75 -6.30
CA PHE A 75 -5.10 -11.50 -5.93
C PHE A 75 -5.45 -11.08 -4.50
N ARG A 76 -6.74 -10.99 -4.17
CA ARG A 76 -7.20 -10.59 -2.83
C ARG A 76 -6.60 -11.48 -1.74
N ASN A 77 -6.64 -12.79 -1.90
CA ASN A 77 -6.19 -13.75 -0.88
C ASN A 77 -4.70 -13.66 -0.59
N MET A 78 -3.89 -13.18 -1.54
CA MET A 78 -2.46 -12.89 -1.30
C MET A 78 -2.23 -11.67 -0.40
N HIS A 79 -3.25 -10.85 -0.14
CA HIS A 79 -3.09 -9.52 0.45
C HIS A 79 -3.93 -9.24 1.70
N VAL A 80 -4.83 -10.16 2.03
CA VAL A 80 -5.75 -10.02 3.16
C VAL A 80 -5.43 -11.08 4.21
N GLU A 81 -5.69 -10.77 5.47
CA GLU A 81 -5.40 -11.68 6.60
C GLU A 81 -6.33 -12.91 6.60
N GLN A 82 -7.53 -12.73 6.07
CA GLN A 82 -8.55 -13.78 6.00
C GLN A 82 -8.86 -14.12 4.54
N PRO A 83 -8.17 -15.12 3.97
CA PRO A 83 -8.40 -15.55 2.60
C PRO A 83 -9.81 -16.14 2.45
N CYS A 84 -10.40 -15.95 1.29
CA CYS A 84 -11.67 -16.56 0.92
C CYS A 84 -11.44 -17.82 0.09
N VAL A 85 -11.79 -18.98 0.64
CA VAL A 85 -11.71 -20.24 -0.11
C VAL A 85 -13.09 -20.59 -0.67
N CYS A 86 -13.22 -20.50 -1.99
CA CYS A 86 -14.44 -20.89 -2.69
C CYS A 86 -14.20 -22.21 -3.43
N LYS A 87 -14.72 -23.33 -2.90
CA LYS A 87 -14.48 -24.69 -3.45
C LYS A 87 -14.83 -24.82 -4.94
N PRO A 88 -15.95 -24.28 -5.45
CA PRO A 88 -16.25 -24.32 -6.88
C PRO A 88 -15.21 -23.59 -7.75
N LEU A 89 -14.64 -22.50 -7.25
CA LEU A 89 -13.63 -21.71 -7.97
C LEU A 89 -12.23 -22.28 -7.87
N ALA A 90 -11.95 -23.15 -6.89
CA ALA A 90 -10.66 -23.84 -6.75
C ALA A 90 -10.28 -24.66 -7.99
N ARG A 91 -11.26 -25.09 -8.80
CA ARG A 91 -11.00 -25.80 -10.08
C ARG A 91 -10.64 -24.84 -11.22
N VAL A 92 -11.03 -23.58 -11.11
CA VAL A 92 -10.78 -22.53 -12.11
C VAL A 92 -9.45 -21.82 -11.84
N LEU A 93 -9.09 -21.70 -10.56
CA LEU A 93 -7.77 -21.28 -10.11
C LEU A 93 -6.74 -22.31 -10.60
N ARG A 94 -5.87 -21.91 -11.54
CA ARG A 94 -4.88 -22.79 -12.19
C ARG A 94 -3.60 -22.98 -11.37
N SER A 95 -3.45 -22.23 -10.28
CA SER A 95 -2.25 -22.14 -9.46
C SER A 95 -2.60 -22.55 -8.03
N GLY A 96 -1.76 -23.37 -7.41
CA GLY A 96 -1.70 -23.40 -5.95
C GLY A 96 -1.55 -21.96 -5.47
N PHE A 97 -2.19 -21.59 -4.36
CA PHE A 97 -2.03 -20.24 -3.81
C PHE A 97 -0.55 -20.01 -3.53
N SER A 98 0.17 -19.40 -4.48
CA SER A 98 1.53 -18.95 -4.25
C SER A 98 1.38 -17.75 -3.34
N LEU A 99 1.46 -18.00 -2.04
CA LEU A 99 1.69 -16.94 -1.08
C LEU A 99 3.00 -16.29 -1.51
N GLY A 100 2.91 -15.17 -2.23
CA GLY A 100 4.05 -14.29 -2.45
C GLY A 100 4.69 -13.97 -1.11
N TYR A 101 5.97 -13.57 -1.13
CA TYR A 101 6.77 -13.28 0.06
C TYR A 101 5.91 -12.73 1.20
N ALA A 102 5.77 -13.53 2.26
CA ALA A 102 4.87 -13.18 3.34
C ALA A 102 5.47 -11.94 4.00
N ILE A 103 4.85 -10.78 3.75
CA ILE A 103 5.38 -9.49 4.21
C ILE A 103 5.55 -9.38 5.73
N HIS A 104 5.02 -10.35 6.47
CA HIS A 104 5.32 -10.59 7.88
C HIS A 104 6.80 -10.84 8.17
N ASP A 105 7.58 -11.22 7.17
CA ASP A 105 9.01 -11.53 7.30
C ASP A 105 9.90 -10.28 7.19
N ALA A 106 9.35 -9.14 6.74
CA ALA A 106 10.11 -7.90 6.65
C ALA A 106 10.54 -7.42 8.05
N THR A 107 11.84 -7.29 8.26
CA THR A 107 12.42 -6.84 9.52
C THR A 107 12.58 -5.33 9.53
N TRP A 108 12.03 -4.66 10.55
CA TRP A 108 12.05 -3.20 10.64
C TRP A 108 13.12 -2.74 11.63
N PRO A 109 13.97 -1.77 11.25
CA PRO A 109 15.07 -1.35 12.09
C PRO A 109 14.59 -0.66 13.37
N ASN A 110 15.41 -0.75 14.41
CA ASN A 110 15.30 0.15 15.56
C ASN A 110 15.51 1.60 15.08
N PRO A 111 14.76 2.59 15.57
CA PRO A 111 14.84 3.97 15.09
C PRO A 111 16.23 4.61 15.08
N ARG A 112 17.06 4.36 16.11
CA ARG A 112 18.43 4.88 16.15
C ARG A 112 19.28 4.21 15.07
N HIS A 113 19.19 2.89 15.01
CA HIS A 113 19.87 2.10 13.98
C HIS A 113 19.44 2.50 12.57
N ALA A 114 18.17 2.85 12.37
CA ALA A 114 17.64 3.23 11.06
C ALA A 114 18.33 4.48 10.50
N ALA A 115 18.54 5.51 11.33
CA ALA A 115 19.26 6.72 10.93
C ALA A 115 20.75 6.43 10.69
N ASP A 116 21.41 5.76 11.64
CA ASP A 116 22.85 5.47 11.58
C ASP A 116 23.21 4.60 10.37
N ALA A 117 22.35 3.64 10.01
CA ALA A 117 22.54 2.74 8.88
C ALA A 117 22.06 3.32 7.54
N GLY A 118 21.54 4.56 7.50
CA GLY A 118 20.98 5.18 6.30
C GLY A 118 19.69 4.52 5.80
N LEU A 119 19.06 3.70 6.65
CA LEU A 119 17.78 3.05 6.38
C LEU A 119 16.60 4.00 6.57
N ALA A 120 16.77 5.13 7.26
CA ALA A 120 15.77 6.18 7.41
C ALA A 120 16.23 7.52 6.79
N GLN A 121 15.35 8.19 6.06
CA GLN A 121 15.64 9.45 5.38
C GLN A 121 14.45 10.42 5.48
N LEU A 122 14.75 11.69 5.76
CA LEU A 122 13.79 12.79 5.69
C LEU A 122 13.85 13.41 4.29
N GLN A 123 12.71 13.44 3.61
CA GLN A 123 12.56 14.06 2.29
C GLN A 123 12.27 15.57 2.42
N GLN A 124 12.48 16.32 1.33
CA GLN A 124 12.28 17.77 1.28
C GLN A 124 10.84 18.20 1.57
N ASP A 125 9.86 17.34 1.27
CA ASP A 125 8.44 17.56 1.53
C ASP A 125 8.00 17.16 2.96
N GLY A 126 8.96 16.85 3.83
CA GLY A 126 8.74 16.44 5.20
C GLY A 126 8.35 14.98 5.38
N LYS A 127 8.26 14.19 4.31
CA LYS A 127 8.04 12.73 4.42
C LYS A 127 9.25 12.05 5.04
N VAL A 128 9.00 10.96 5.75
CA VAL A 128 10.04 10.11 6.32
C VAL A 128 9.93 8.73 5.70
N VAL A 129 10.97 8.33 4.98
CA VAL A 129 11.09 7.01 4.38
C VAL A 129 11.93 6.15 5.32
N VAL A 130 11.48 4.94 5.65
CA VAL A 130 12.36 3.94 6.25
C VAL A 130 12.27 2.61 5.51
N SER A 131 13.43 2.04 5.20
CA SER A 131 13.59 0.73 4.58
C SER A 131 13.64 -0.37 5.65
N SER A 132 13.14 -1.55 5.31
CA SER A 132 13.38 -2.75 6.10
C SER A 132 14.85 -3.16 6.03
N GLU A 133 15.35 -3.87 7.04
CA GLU A 133 16.77 -4.23 7.16
C GLU A 133 17.19 -5.25 6.08
N ASP A 134 16.24 -6.08 5.63
CA ASP A 134 16.40 -7.01 4.52
C ASP A 134 16.25 -6.36 3.13
N GLY A 135 15.87 -5.08 3.07
CA GLY A 135 15.74 -4.30 1.84
C GLY A 135 14.53 -4.68 0.97
N VAL A 136 13.61 -5.51 1.48
CA VAL A 136 12.43 -5.98 0.72
C VAL A 136 11.24 -5.04 0.84
N ALA A 137 11.21 -4.13 1.82
CA ALA A 137 10.07 -3.25 2.03
C ALA A 137 10.51 -1.83 2.41
N GLN A 138 9.63 -0.87 2.15
CA GLN A 138 9.78 0.52 2.56
C GLN A 138 8.48 1.02 3.16
N VAL A 139 8.58 1.79 4.24
CA VAL A 139 7.47 2.56 4.81
C VAL A 139 7.73 4.05 4.61
N VAL A 140 6.73 4.75 4.09
CA VAL A 140 6.77 6.20 3.86
C VAL A 140 5.74 6.84 4.77
N LEU A 141 6.19 7.48 5.84
CA LEU A 141 5.37 8.29 6.71
C LEU A 141 5.20 9.68 6.09
N HIS A 142 3.96 10.13 5.95
CA HIS A 142 3.67 11.44 5.38
C HIS A 142 4.10 12.59 6.32
N GLY A 143 4.35 13.79 5.78
CA GLY A 143 4.84 14.95 6.55
C GLY A 143 3.95 15.36 7.74
N HIS A 144 2.63 15.21 7.61
CA HIS A 144 1.69 15.46 8.73
C HIS A 144 1.57 14.29 9.73
N ARG A 145 2.30 13.18 9.53
CA ARG A 145 2.41 12.00 10.43
C ARG A 145 1.12 11.28 10.80
N ARG A 146 0.05 11.46 10.02
CA ARG A 146 -1.27 10.81 10.25
C ARG A 146 -1.53 9.64 9.31
N ARG A 147 -0.72 9.50 8.25
CA ARG A 147 -0.83 8.44 7.25
C ARG A 147 0.54 7.92 6.87
N PHE A 148 0.60 6.68 6.41
CA PHE A 148 1.80 6.07 5.88
C PHE A 148 1.46 5.15 4.72
N ALA A 149 2.42 5.00 3.80
CA ALA A 149 2.38 3.99 2.75
C ALA A 149 3.42 2.91 3.04
N VAL A 150 3.14 1.66 2.68
CA VAL A 150 4.12 0.58 2.68
C VAL A 150 4.26 0.05 1.27
N CYS A 151 5.49 0.00 0.78
CA CYS A 151 5.86 -0.49 -0.54
C CYS A 151 6.68 -1.78 -0.40
N TYR A 152 6.32 -2.83 -1.12
CA TYR A 152 7.05 -4.10 -1.11
C TYR A 152 6.81 -4.88 -2.43
N PRO A 153 7.72 -5.79 -2.84
CA PRO A 153 7.55 -6.57 -4.04
C PRO A 153 6.55 -7.69 -3.79
N LEU A 154 5.61 -7.81 -4.72
CA LEU A 154 4.61 -8.85 -4.77
C LEU A 154 4.95 -9.82 -5.88
N LEU A 155 5.03 -11.11 -5.55
CA LEU A 155 5.11 -12.17 -6.55
C LEU A 155 3.78 -12.27 -7.31
N VAL A 156 3.80 -12.05 -8.62
CA VAL A 156 2.61 -12.14 -9.50
C VAL A 156 2.66 -13.28 -10.49
N GLY A 157 3.83 -13.89 -10.67
CA GLY A 157 4.00 -15.00 -11.58
C GLY A 157 5.18 -15.86 -11.16
N GLU A 158 4.98 -17.16 -11.20
CA GLU A 158 6.06 -18.14 -11.08
C GLU A 158 6.16 -18.90 -12.40
N ARG A 159 7.39 -19.00 -12.92
CA ARG A 159 7.74 -19.87 -14.05
C ARG A 159 8.75 -20.89 -13.54
N PRO A 160 8.30 -21.97 -12.88
CA PRO A 160 9.19 -22.92 -12.21
C PRO A 160 10.19 -23.56 -13.17
N GLN A 161 9.76 -23.80 -14.42
CA GLN A 161 10.57 -24.38 -15.49
C GLN A 161 11.75 -23.47 -15.88
N GLU A 162 11.60 -22.16 -15.72
CA GLU A 162 12.61 -21.15 -16.04
C GLU A 162 13.35 -20.66 -14.78
N ALA A 163 13.01 -21.17 -13.60
CA ALA A 163 13.43 -20.63 -12.30
C ALA A 163 13.22 -19.10 -12.20
N ARG A 164 12.18 -18.58 -12.88
CA ARG A 164 11.92 -17.16 -13.00
C ARG A 164 10.68 -16.79 -12.20
N TYR A 165 10.79 -15.69 -11.46
CA TYR A 165 9.74 -15.11 -10.66
C TYR A 165 9.47 -13.70 -11.19
N ASP A 166 8.20 -13.40 -11.44
CA ASP A 166 7.77 -12.09 -11.88
C ASP A 166 7.19 -11.36 -10.66
N TYR A 167 7.78 -10.21 -10.32
CA TYR A 167 7.37 -9.37 -9.20
C TYR A 167 6.81 -8.04 -9.70
N VAL A 168 5.84 -7.49 -8.96
CA VAL A 168 5.39 -6.10 -9.11
C VAL A 168 5.50 -5.39 -7.78
N TRP A 169 5.78 -4.10 -7.80
CA TRP A 169 5.76 -3.30 -6.57
C TRP A 169 4.34 -3.01 -6.15
N GLN A 170 4.00 -3.36 -4.92
CA GLN A 170 2.71 -3.07 -4.31
C GLN A 170 2.87 -1.97 -3.28
N THR A 171 1.97 -0.98 -3.34
CA THR A 171 1.85 0.07 -2.31
C THR A 171 0.52 -0.07 -1.57
N GLN A 172 0.58 -0.15 -0.25
CA GLN A 172 -0.60 -0.12 0.63
C GLN A 172 -0.56 1.16 1.48
N VAL A 173 -1.66 1.90 1.55
CA VAL A 173 -1.73 3.15 2.31
C VAL A 173 -2.72 3.04 3.46
N PHE A 174 -2.32 3.52 4.63
CA PHE A 174 -3.12 3.45 5.84
C PHE A 174 -3.04 4.74 6.67
N SER A 175 -4.02 4.88 7.56
CA SER A 175 -3.94 5.83 8.66
C SER A 175 -3.04 5.29 9.77
N VAL A 176 -2.21 6.15 10.36
CA VAL A 176 -1.38 5.81 11.53
C VAL A 176 -2.26 5.39 12.71
N ALA A 177 -3.42 6.03 12.90
CA ALA A 177 -4.35 5.69 13.97
C ALA A 177 -5.11 4.37 13.73
N SER A 178 -5.07 3.86 12.50
CA SER A 178 -5.96 2.78 12.07
C SER A 178 -5.34 2.00 10.90
N HIS A 179 -4.58 0.96 11.25
CA HIS A 179 -3.90 0.06 10.31
C HIS A 179 -3.94 -1.40 10.81
N PRO A 180 -3.80 -2.39 9.92
CA PRO A 180 -3.64 -3.80 10.28
C PRO A 180 -2.48 -4.02 11.27
N ALA A 181 -2.64 -4.96 12.22
CA ALA A 181 -1.66 -5.19 13.27
C ALA A 181 -0.25 -5.53 12.74
N ARG A 182 -0.17 -6.18 11.57
CA ARG A 182 1.09 -6.52 10.89
C ARG A 182 1.96 -5.30 10.56
N TRP A 183 1.37 -4.13 10.37
CA TRP A 183 2.10 -2.91 10.02
C TRP A 183 2.56 -2.10 11.23
N ARG A 184 2.17 -2.51 12.44
CA ARG A 184 2.55 -1.80 13.67
C ARG A 184 4.07 -1.63 13.83
N PRO A 185 4.94 -2.61 13.53
CA PRO A 185 6.39 -2.43 13.60
C PRO A 185 6.90 -1.36 12.62
N ALA A 186 6.45 -1.41 11.36
CA ALA A 186 6.81 -0.44 10.31
C ALA A 186 6.42 0.99 10.70
N VAL A 187 5.17 1.17 11.15
CA VAL A 187 4.65 2.47 11.60
C VAL A 187 5.44 3.00 12.78
N ARG A 188 5.76 2.15 13.74
CA ARG A 188 6.56 2.52 14.91
C ARG A 188 7.97 2.96 14.49
N ALA A 189 8.62 2.21 13.59
CA ALA A 189 9.93 2.56 13.07
C ALA A 189 9.89 3.94 12.38
N ALA A 190 8.91 4.17 11.51
CA ALA A 190 8.75 5.43 10.79
C ALA A 190 8.47 6.64 11.70
N LEU A 191 7.58 6.49 12.68
CA LEU A 191 7.25 7.57 13.64
C LEU A 191 8.45 7.95 14.50
N LEU A 192 9.22 6.96 14.97
CA LEU A 192 10.37 7.19 15.82
C LEU A 192 11.56 7.73 15.01
N ALA A 193 11.76 7.26 13.77
CA ALA A 193 12.73 7.85 12.84
C ALA A 193 12.39 9.31 12.55
N ALA A 194 11.11 9.63 12.35
CA ALA A 194 10.65 11.00 12.16
C ALA A 194 10.88 11.91 13.38
N ALA A 195 10.84 11.33 14.60
CA ALA A 195 11.16 12.06 15.82
C ALA A 195 12.68 12.33 15.91
N ALA A 196 13.52 11.33 15.62
CA ALA A 196 14.97 11.48 15.64
C ALA A 196 15.46 12.49 14.60
N LEU A 197 15.08 12.31 13.33
CA LEU A 197 15.48 13.20 12.24
C LEU A 197 14.94 14.63 12.40
N GLY A 198 13.78 14.81 13.03
CA GLY A 198 13.23 16.13 13.31
C GLY A 198 13.97 16.90 14.41
N GLN A 199 14.57 16.19 15.38
CA GLN A 199 15.40 16.81 16.42
C GLN A 199 16.71 17.34 15.84
N ASP A 200 17.32 16.61 14.89
CA ASP A 200 18.56 17.02 14.24
C ASP A 200 18.38 18.27 13.38
N VAL A 201 17.25 18.40 12.67
CA VAL A 201 16.95 19.62 11.91
C VAL A 201 16.72 20.81 12.85
N GLY A 202 16.03 20.59 13.97
CA GLY A 202 15.84 21.64 14.99
C GLY A 202 17.15 22.08 15.65
N ALA A 203 18.05 21.14 15.96
CA ALA A 203 19.35 21.41 16.55
C ALA A 203 20.33 22.05 15.55
N ALA A 204 20.33 21.62 14.29
CA ALA A 204 21.16 22.20 13.24
C ALA A 204 20.73 23.64 12.91
N LEU A 205 19.42 23.92 12.86
CA LEU A 205 18.91 25.28 12.68
C LEU A 205 19.21 26.18 13.89
N ALA A 206 19.10 25.65 15.12
CA ALA A 206 19.48 26.38 16.33
C ALA A 206 20.99 26.67 16.41
N GLY A 207 21.84 25.79 15.86
CA GLY A 207 23.28 26.01 15.74
C GLY A 207 23.63 27.13 14.75
N LEU A 208 22.91 27.20 13.62
CA LEU A 208 23.09 28.26 12.62
C LEU A 208 22.61 29.64 13.11
N GLU A 209 21.64 29.69 14.03
CA GLU A 209 21.22 30.94 14.68
C GLU A 209 22.22 31.44 15.75
N HIS A 210 23.07 30.57 16.31
CA HIS A 210 24.11 30.94 17.28
C HIS A 210 25.46 31.33 16.65
N GLU A 211 25.73 30.93 15.41
CA GLU A 211 26.92 31.39 14.65
C GLU A 211 26.82 32.84 14.17
N SER A 212 25.62 33.45 14.20
CA SER A 212 25.45 34.88 13.90
C SER A 212 25.64 35.80 15.12
N ALA A 213 25.89 35.24 16.30
CA ALA A 213 25.99 36.01 17.55
C ALA A 213 27.08 35.49 18.49
N SER A 214 28.32 35.31 18.01
CA SER A 214 29.45 35.06 18.92
C SER A 214 30.81 35.46 18.33
N SER A 215 31.01 36.77 18.18
CA SER A 215 32.34 37.38 18.15
C SER A 215 32.48 38.30 19.37
N GLN A 216 32.81 37.73 20.54
CA GLN A 216 33.53 38.35 21.67
C GLN A 216 33.35 37.50 22.93
N GLN A 217 34.36 36.71 23.31
CA GLN A 217 35.18 36.90 24.52
C GLN A 217 35.99 35.66 24.86
N GLN A 218 37.30 35.89 24.97
CA GLN A 218 38.29 35.04 25.61
C GLN A 218 38.08 34.99 27.14
N GLY A 219 38.51 33.89 27.78
CA GLY A 219 38.88 33.94 29.20
C GLY A 219 38.94 32.61 29.94
N HIS A 220 40.11 31.96 29.88
CA HIS A 220 40.81 31.21 30.95
C HIS A 220 40.15 30.07 31.77
N ASP A 221 40.79 28.90 31.61
CA ASP A 221 41.49 28.06 32.61
C ASP A 221 40.80 27.13 33.66
N GLN A 222 41.29 25.89 33.58
CA GLN A 222 41.77 24.99 34.66
C GLN A 222 40.80 24.18 35.54
N GLN A 223 40.89 22.85 35.37
CA GLN A 223 41.59 21.89 36.28
C GLN A 223 40.78 20.69 36.83
N GLN A 224 41.52 19.56 36.83
CA GLN A 224 41.45 18.35 37.70
C GLN A 224 40.40 17.28 37.37
N GLN A 225 40.78 16.10 36.86
CA GLN A 225 41.46 14.93 37.49
C GLN A 225 40.57 14.14 38.48
N GLY A 226 40.48 12.81 38.29
CA GLY A 226 39.96 11.92 39.35
C GLY A 226 39.58 10.49 38.95
N TYR A 227 40.58 9.63 38.72
CA TYR A 227 40.71 8.21 39.10
C TYR A 227 39.50 7.25 39.27
N SER A 228 39.56 6.16 38.47
CA SER A 228 39.63 4.72 38.85
C SER A 228 38.48 3.91 39.47
N ASN A 229 38.43 2.67 38.94
CA ASN A 229 38.28 1.33 39.56
C ASN A 229 37.01 0.56 39.14
N MET A 230 37.14 -0.56 38.40
CA MET A 230 37.62 -1.93 38.76
C MET A 230 36.62 -2.76 39.58
N GLY A 231 36.28 -3.94 39.02
CA GLY A 231 35.83 -5.13 39.73
C GLY A 231 34.36 -5.51 39.44
N LEU A 232 33.97 -6.77 39.30
CA LEU A 232 34.63 -8.08 39.26
C LEU A 232 33.53 -9.07 38.86
N ILE A 233 33.92 -10.13 38.12
CA ILE A 233 33.12 -11.33 37.85
C ILE A 233 33.00 -12.13 39.17
N PRO A 234 31.92 -12.91 39.39
CA PRO A 234 32.17 -14.34 39.58
C PRO A 234 31.16 -15.28 38.89
N THR A 235 31.77 -16.35 38.38
CA THR A 235 31.27 -17.62 37.86
C THR A 235 30.71 -18.52 38.95
N ALA A 236 29.69 -19.33 38.65
CA ALA A 236 29.44 -20.69 39.17
C ALA A 236 28.20 -21.24 38.44
N ALA A 237 28.27 -22.29 37.61
CA ALA A 237 28.58 -23.71 37.84
C ALA A 237 27.33 -24.58 38.04
N ALA A 238 27.20 -25.55 37.12
CA ALA A 238 26.65 -26.90 37.24
C ALA A 238 25.17 -27.10 37.62
N LEU A 239 24.45 -27.87 36.77
CA LEU A 239 24.07 -29.26 37.06
C LEU A 239 23.27 -29.84 35.87
N ASP A 240 23.88 -30.80 35.18
CA ASP A 240 23.24 -31.98 34.60
C ASP A 240 23.29 -33.08 35.70
N PRO A 241 22.38 -34.09 35.74
CA PRO A 241 22.51 -35.22 34.79
C PRO A 241 21.23 -36.04 34.45
N ASP A 242 21.45 -36.88 33.43
CA ASP A 242 21.01 -38.28 33.22
C ASP A 242 19.53 -38.67 33.04
N ASP A 243 19.26 -39.28 31.89
CA ASP A 243 18.74 -40.65 31.65
C ASP A 243 18.11 -40.67 30.23
N GLY A 244 18.36 -41.59 29.29
CA GLY A 244 18.96 -42.91 29.30
C GLY A 244 18.17 -43.80 28.31
N LEU A 245 18.86 -44.37 27.31
CA LEU A 245 18.60 -45.69 26.65
C LEU A 245 17.25 -45.89 25.90
N ALA A 246 17.09 -46.67 24.82
CA ALA A 246 17.91 -47.52 23.94
C ALA A 246 17.03 -47.88 22.72
N GLY A 247 17.63 -48.33 21.60
CA GLY A 247 16.85 -48.88 20.49
C GLY A 247 17.65 -49.21 19.24
N THR A 248 18.34 -50.34 19.25
CA THR A 248 19.08 -50.97 18.15
C THR A 248 18.16 -51.62 17.09
N GLY A 249 18.56 -51.57 15.81
CA GLY A 249 18.02 -52.46 14.76
C GLY A 249 18.47 -52.12 13.33
N PRO A 250 19.20 -53.01 12.60
CA PRO A 250 19.97 -52.66 11.39
C PRO A 250 19.30 -53.09 10.06
N ALA A 251 19.65 -52.45 8.94
CA ALA A 251 19.67 -53.08 7.61
C ALA A 251 20.35 -52.21 6.53
N GLY A 252 21.27 -52.82 5.78
CA GLY A 252 21.42 -52.62 4.33
C GLY A 252 22.22 -51.41 3.84
N SER A 253 23.55 -51.53 3.79
CA SER A 253 24.43 -50.61 3.07
C SER A 253 24.65 -51.10 1.63
N LEU A 254 24.09 -50.37 0.66
CA LEU A 254 24.51 -50.39 -0.74
C LEU A 254 24.82 -48.95 -1.13
N SER A 255 26.10 -48.62 -1.23
CA SER A 255 26.62 -47.30 -1.57
C SER A 255 26.47 -47.03 -3.06
N ILE A 256 25.42 -46.32 -3.44
CA ILE A 256 25.40 -45.50 -4.67
C ILE A 256 25.68 -44.08 -4.19
N ALA A 257 26.75 -43.47 -4.69
CA ALA A 257 27.06 -42.07 -4.44
C ALA A 257 26.03 -41.20 -5.17
N GLU A 258 24.88 -41.03 -4.52
CA GLU A 258 23.85 -40.07 -4.87
C GLU A 258 24.32 -38.72 -4.33
N GLU A 259 24.72 -37.84 -5.24
CA GLU A 259 25.07 -36.45 -4.95
C GLU A 259 23.88 -35.81 -4.23
N ALA A 260 24.05 -35.54 -2.93
CA ALA A 260 22.98 -35.11 -2.06
C ALA A 260 22.31 -33.85 -2.65
N PRO A 261 20.99 -33.82 -2.87
CA PRO A 261 20.31 -32.62 -3.32
C PRO A 261 20.56 -31.51 -2.30
N GLU A 262 21.13 -30.40 -2.77
CA GLU A 262 21.38 -29.23 -1.92
C GLU A 262 20.12 -28.88 -1.12
N PRO A 263 20.26 -28.54 0.18
CA PRO A 263 19.13 -28.22 1.01
C PRO A 263 18.34 -27.05 0.40
N PRO A 264 16.98 -27.12 0.36
CA PRO A 264 16.13 -26.11 -0.27
C PRO A 264 16.27 -24.70 0.33
N SER A 265 17.03 -24.53 1.40
CA SER A 265 17.33 -23.24 2.04
C SER A 265 18.34 -22.37 1.29
N VAL A 266 19.07 -22.89 0.29
CA VAL A 266 20.14 -22.15 -0.41
C VAL A 266 19.65 -21.49 -1.71
N ARG A 267 18.48 -21.87 -2.24
CA ARG A 267 17.88 -21.26 -3.44
C ARG A 267 17.05 -20.02 -3.13
N ARG A 268 17.58 -19.08 -2.35
CA ARG A 268 16.95 -17.76 -2.20
C ARG A 268 17.25 -16.96 -3.47
N CYS A 269 16.28 -16.89 -4.37
CA CYS A 269 16.31 -15.94 -5.47
C CYS A 269 16.52 -14.53 -4.88
N LEU A 270 17.49 -13.78 -5.40
CA LEU A 270 17.73 -12.40 -4.94
C LEU A 270 16.46 -11.59 -5.23
N LEU A 271 15.78 -11.15 -4.17
CA LEU A 271 14.63 -10.26 -4.30
C LEU A 271 15.13 -8.90 -4.83
N PRO A 272 14.35 -8.24 -5.70
CA PRO A 272 14.68 -6.88 -6.13
C PRO A 272 14.73 -5.98 -4.90
N ARG A 273 15.83 -5.23 -4.73
CA ARG A 273 15.93 -4.32 -3.60
C ARG A 273 15.01 -3.12 -3.81
N ALA A 274 14.44 -2.60 -2.73
CA ALA A 274 13.52 -1.46 -2.81
C ALA A 274 14.18 -0.18 -3.38
N ASP A 275 15.48 0.01 -3.18
CA ASP A 275 16.25 1.11 -3.75
C ASP A 275 16.57 0.94 -5.25
N GLU A 276 16.64 -0.30 -5.75
CA GLU A 276 16.86 -0.61 -7.17
C GLU A 276 15.63 -0.30 -8.05
N CYS A 277 14.43 -0.28 -7.47
CA CYS A 277 13.20 0.12 -8.16
C CYS A 277 13.22 1.58 -8.63
N VAL A 278 14.02 2.44 -7.98
CA VAL A 278 14.20 3.84 -8.40
C VAL A 278 15.01 3.93 -9.71
N ARG A 279 15.80 2.88 -10.05
CA ARG A 279 16.78 2.92 -11.15
C ARG A 279 16.47 2.05 -12.36
N THR A 280 15.54 1.10 -12.26
CA THR A 280 15.27 0.12 -13.32
C THR A 280 13.96 0.41 -14.08
N GLY A 281 14.02 1.38 -15.00
CA GLY A 281 13.21 1.37 -16.23
C GLY A 281 11.69 1.64 -16.17
N LEU A 282 11.11 1.91 -15.00
CA LEU A 282 9.71 2.37 -14.87
C LEU A 282 9.59 3.89 -14.65
N ALA A 283 10.71 4.59 -14.48
CA ALA A 283 10.77 6.03 -14.25
C ALA A 283 10.69 6.87 -15.55
N GLU A 284 10.78 6.27 -16.74
CA GLU A 284 10.97 7.02 -17.99
C GLU A 284 9.74 7.12 -18.92
N GLN A 285 8.57 6.57 -18.57
CA GLN A 285 7.40 6.65 -19.49
C GLN A 285 6.08 7.12 -18.90
N LEU A 286 6.01 7.45 -17.61
CA LEU A 286 4.86 8.17 -17.05
C LEU A 286 5.38 9.22 -16.06
N PRO A 287 5.04 10.51 -16.18
CA PRO A 287 5.37 11.49 -15.15
C PRO A 287 4.68 11.05 -13.85
N SER A 288 5.46 10.50 -12.93
CA SER A 288 5.01 9.74 -11.76
C SER A 288 4.61 10.61 -10.56
N ASP A 289 4.07 11.81 -10.81
CA ASP A 289 3.52 12.71 -9.78
C ASP A 289 2.02 12.48 -9.50
N GLY A 290 1.44 11.42 -10.06
CA GLY A 290 0.04 11.07 -9.86
C GLY A 290 -0.21 10.30 -8.56
N TRP A 291 -0.76 10.98 -7.56
CA TRP A 291 -1.38 10.48 -6.33
C TRP A 291 -2.61 9.52 -6.47
N TRP A 292 -2.93 9.02 -7.67
CA TRP A 292 -4.07 8.12 -7.99
C TRP A 292 -4.07 6.75 -7.24
N ALA A 293 -3.09 6.56 -6.36
CA ALA A 293 -2.81 5.36 -5.55
C ALA A 293 -3.10 5.53 -4.05
N GLU A 294 -3.73 6.63 -3.58
CA GLU A 294 -3.97 6.88 -2.15
C GLU A 294 -5.44 6.74 -1.68
N PRO A 295 -5.84 5.58 -1.13
CA PRO A 295 -7.12 5.37 -0.43
C PRO A 295 -7.35 6.26 0.82
N SER A 296 -6.32 6.96 1.29
CA SER A 296 -6.29 7.72 2.55
C SER A 296 -6.71 9.18 2.42
N LEU A 297 -6.97 9.65 1.19
CA LEU A 297 -7.43 11.01 0.93
C LEU A 297 -8.94 11.18 0.98
N SER A 298 -9.69 10.08 1.09
CA SER A 298 -11.12 10.22 1.30
C SER A 298 -11.38 10.89 2.64
N LEU A 299 -11.90 12.12 2.57
CA LEU A 299 -12.36 12.89 3.73
C LEU A 299 -13.59 12.24 4.40
N LEU A 300 -14.15 11.21 3.78
CA LEU A 300 -15.30 10.47 4.27
C LEU A 300 -14.89 9.44 5.35
N PRO A 301 -15.74 9.17 6.35
CA PRO A 301 -15.39 8.32 7.48
C PRO A 301 -14.96 6.91 7.05
N PRO A 302 -13.86 6.37 7.58
CA PRO A 302 -13.43 5.01 7.29
C PRO A 302 -14.33 4.01 8.03
N GLY A 303 -15.38 3.53 7.38
CA GLY A 303 -16.32 2.57 7.96
C GLY A 303 -17.65 2.48 7.21
N ASP A 304 -17.99 3.53 6.46
CA ASP A 304 -19.29 3.63 5.81
C ASP A 304 -19.26 3.10 4.37
N VAL A 305 -20.43 2.72 3.84
CA VAL A 305 -20.56 2.27 2.45
C VAL A 305 -20.53 3.49 1.53
N LEU A 306 -19.35 3.76 0.97
CA LEU A 306 -19.19 4.78 -0.05
C LEU A 306 -19.90 4.38 -1.35
N MET A 307 -20.72 5.28 -1.86
CA MET A 307 -21.22 5.24 -3.22
C MET A 307 -20.18 5.83 -4.16
N PHE A 308 -20.17 5.30 -5.38
CA PHE A 308 -19.17 5.65 -6.38
C PHE A 308 -19.86 5.93 -7.71
N GLU A 309 -19.50 7.03 -8.35
CA GLU A 309 -19.89 7.32 -9.71
C GLU A 309 -18.66 7.72 -10.51
N TRP A 310 -18.54 7.20 -11.72
CA TRP A 310 -17.44 7.55 -12.62
C TRP A 310 -17.99 8.28 -13.84
N THR A 311 -17.27 9.32 -14.27
CA THR A 311 -17.51 10.07 -15.50
C THR A 311 -16.20 10.22 -16.26
N PRO A 312 -16.21 10.56 -17.56
CA PRO A 312 -14.98 10.80 -18.31
C PRO A 312 -14.06 11.86 -17.69
N HIS A 313 -14.63 12.85 -17.00
CA HIS A 313 -13.87 14.00 -16.46
C HIS A 313 -13.52 13.89 -14.98
N ALA A 314 -14.25 13.07 -14.23
CA ALA A 314 -14.06 12.95 -12.80
C ALA A 314 -14.60 11.64 -12.21
N THR A 315 -14.05 11.29 -11.05
CA THR A 315 -14.50 10.20 -10.20
C THR A 315 -15.12 10.76 -8.93
N TYR A 316 -16.35 10.35 -8.64
CA TYR A 316 -17.11 10.80 -7.48
C TYR A 316 -17.17 9.70 -6.42
N GLN A 317 -16.85 10.05 -5.18
CA GLN A 317 -17.05 9.21 -4.00
C GLN A 317 -17.98 9.96 -3.05
N PHE A 318 -19.05 9.34 -2.59
CA PHE A 318 -20.00 10.02 -1.71
C PHE A 318 -20.64 9.09 -0.70
N LEU A 319 -21.00 9.68 0.44
CA LEU A 319 -21.76 9.01 1.48
C LEU A 319 -23.13 9.72 1.60
N PRO A 320 -24.25 9.07 1.24
CA PRO A 320 -25.56 9.72 1.26
C PRO A 320 -25.93 10.31 2.62
N GLU A 321 -25.52 9.65 3.71
CA GLU A 321 -25.84 10.04 5.08
C GLU A 321 -25.09 11.30 5.54
N SER A 322 -23.83 11.48 5.13
CA SER A 322 -23.07 12.71 5.46
C SER A 322 -23.47 13.88 4.57
N GLY A 323 -24.07 13.59 3.42
CA GLY A 323 -24.30 14.58 2.37
C GLY A 323 -22.98 15.21 1.91
N GLU A 324 -21.87 14.48 2.00
CA GLU A 324 -20.56 14.92 1.51
C GLU A 324 -20.14 14.10 0.29
N VAL A 325 -19.57 14.80 -0.69
CA VAL A 325 -19.08 14.25 -1.95
C VAL A 325 -17.66 14.70 -2.16
N GLU A 326 -16.84 13.73 -2.50
CA GLU A 326 -15.48 13.90 -2.97
C GLU A 326 -15.44 13.68 -4.48
N VAL A 327 -14.70 14.54 -5.18
CA VAL A 327 -14.60 14.56 -6.64
C VAL A 327 -13.14 14.60 -7.00
N TRP A 328 -12.70 13.61 -7.75
CA TRP A 328 -11.34 13.50 -8.27
C TRP A 328 -11.35 13.91 -9.73
N VAL A 329 -10.69 15.02 -10.05
CA VAL A 329 -10.65 15.57 -11.40
C VAL A 329 -9.51 14.92 -12.18
N HIS A 330 -9.84 14.21 -13.26
CA HIS A 330 -8.84 13.46 -14.04
C HIS A 330 -7.89 14.36 -14.85
N ALA A 331 -8.30 15.60 -15.11
CA ALA A 331 -7.56 16.53 -15.96
C ALA A 331 -6.22 16.96 -15.37
N ASP A 332 -6.19 17.17 -14.05
CA ASP A 332 -5.03 17.73 -13.34
C ASP A 332 -4.75 17.06 -12.02
N GLU A 333 -5.42 15.92 -11.78
CA GLU A 333 -5.20 15.13 -10.58
C GLU A 333 -5.42 16.02 -9.34
N SER A 334 -6.53 16.76 -9.32
CA SER A 334 -6.97 17.58 -8.19
C SER A 334 -8.21 16.96 -7.51
N CYS A 335 -8.38 17.22 -6.22
CA CYS A 335 -9.54 16.73 -5.46
C CYS A 335 -10.40 17.91 -5.05
N MET A 336 -11.71 17.78 -5.23
CA MET A 336 -12.69 18.64 -4.60
C MET A 336 -13.44 17.85 -3.55
N ALA A 337 -13.64 18.44 -2.38
CA ALA A 337 -14.49 17.87 -1.37
C ALA A 337 -15.54 18.86 -0.93
N SER A 338 -16.80 18.41 -0.90
CA SER A 338 -17.87 19.20 -0.35
C SER A 338 -17.78 19.16 1.18
N THR A 339 -17.81 20.30 1.84
CA THR A 339 -17.70 20.40 3.29
C THR A 339 -18.87 21.19 3.88
N ARG A 340 -19.09 21.03 5.19
CA ARG A 340 -20.10 21.77 5.98
C ARG A 340 -21.52 21.56 5.45
N GLY A 341 -21.85 20.30 5.15
CA GLY A 341 -23.10 19.94 4.48
C GLY A 341 -23.14 20.51 3.06
N GLY A 342 -22.03 20.37 2.33
CA GLY A 342 -21.78 20.83 0.96
C GLY A 342 -22.22 22.26 0.64
N ARG A 343 -22.14 23.16 1.63
CA ARG A 343 -22.25 24.62 1.42
C ARG A 343 -20.98 25.20 0.81
N PHE A 344 -19.87 24.49 1.00
CA PHE A 344 -18.56 24.84 0.48
C PHE A 344 -17.94 23.66 -0.25
N LEU A 345 -17.06 23.96 -1.19
CA LEU A 345 -16.23 23.00 -1.91
C LEU A 345 -14.77 23.41 -1.71
N ALA A 346 -13.99 22.58 -1.04
CA ALA A 346 -12.55 22.75 -0.94
C ALA A 346 -11.90 22.06 -2.14
N HIS A 347 -11.08 22.78 -2.90
CA HIS A 347 -10.39 22.29 -4.09
C HIS A 347 -8.89 22.26 -3.84
N TYR A 348 -8.34 21.06 -3.77
CA TYR A 348 -6.95 20.77 -3.48
C TYR A 348 -6.21 20.55 -4.80
N LYS A 349 -5.45 21.55 -5.23
CA LYS A 349 -4.60 21.49 -6.41
C LYS A 349 -3.17 21.08 -6.00
N GLY A 350 -2.97 19.80 -5.69
CA GLY A 350 -1.64 19.25 -5.41
C GLY A 350 -1.28 19.10 -3.95
N CYS A 351 0.03 19.22 -3.66
CA CYS A 351 0.59 18.95 -2.35
C CYS A 351 0.45 20.12 -1.36
N GLU A 352 -0.02 21.28 -1.83
CA GLU A 352 -0.24 22.44 -0.97
C GLU A 352 -1.37 22.13 0.03
N ALA A 353 -1.07 22.30 1.32
CA ALA A 353 -2.00 21.98 2.40
C ALA A 353 -3.24 22.89 2.41
N GLU A 354 -3.18 24.04 1.74
CA GLU A 354 -4.26 25.02 1.69
C GLU A 354 -5.09 24.82 0.42
N GLY A 355 -6.16 24.03 0.54
CA GLY A 355 -7.15 23.91 -0.53
C GLY A 355 -7.89 25.24 -0.77
N GLN A 356 -8.16 25.56 -2.03
CA GLN A 356 -8.96 26.73 -2.39
C GLN A 356 -10.42 26.48 -2.05
N LEU A 357 -11.00 27.31 -1.19
CA LEU A 357 -12.38 27.15 -0.73
C LEU A 357 -13.34 27.97 -1.58
N TYR A 358 -14.33 27.30 -2.17
CA TYR A 358 -15.42 27.93 -2.91
C TYR A 358 -16.73 27.81 -2.13
N VAL A 359 -17.58 28.83 -2.22
CA VAL A 359 -19.00 28.68 -1.90
C VAL A 359 -19.63 27.82 -3.00
N ALA A 360 -20.50 26.87 -2.65
CA ALA A 360 -21.06 25.89 -3.59
C ALA A 360 -21.70 26.49 -4.85
N ASN A 361 -22.27 27.70 -4.73
CA ASN A 361 -22.94 28.42 -5.82
C ASN A 361 -22.02 29.42 -6.55
N CYS A 362 -20.74 29.48 -6.16
CA CYS A 362 -19.75 30.43 -6.68
C CYS A 362 -18.47 29.69 -7.13
N VAL A 363 -18.59 28.42 -7.54
CA VAL A 363 -17.49 27.68 -8.15
C VAL A 363 -17.27 28.23 -9.56
N PRO A 364 -16.02 28.55 -9.95
CA PRO A 364 -15.70 28.96 -11.32
C PRO A 364 -16.23 27.95 -12.35
N GLU A 365 -16.78 28.43 -13.46
CA GLU A 365 -17.31 27.56 -14.53
C GLU A 365 -16.25 26.57 -15.03
N ALA A 366 -15.03 27.06 -15.22
CA ALA A 366 -13.88 26.26 -15.61
C ALA A 366 -12.59 26.82 -15.02
N VAL A 367 -11.61 25.94 -14.79
CA VAL A 367 -10.27 26.30 -14.32
C VAL A 367 -9.22 25.61 -15.16
N TRP A 368 -8.00 26.15 -15.14
CA TRP A 368 -6.84 25.52 -15.74
C TRP A 368 -6.28 24.43 -14.84
N SER A 369 -5.80 23.36 -15.45
CA SER A 369 -4.96 22.35 -14.82
C SER A 369 -3.71 22.96 -14.21
N ARG A 370 -3.09 22.23 -13.28
CA ARG A 370 -1.88 22.69 -12.58
C ARG A 370 -0.74 23.06 -13.54
N ASP A 371 -0.55 22.24 -14.57
CA ASP A 371 0.42 22.44 -15.64
C ASP A 371 -0.04 23.44 -16.73
N GLN A 372 -1.27 23.98 -16.59
CA GLN A 372 -1.94 24.84 -17.57
C GLN A 372 -2.11 24.22 -18.96
N ALA A 373 -1.97 22.89 -19.09
CA ALA A 373 -2.12 22.20 -20.37
C ALA A 373 -3.57 22.08 -20.83
N CYS A 374 -4.53 22.03 -19.90
CA CYS A 374 -5.95 21.89 -20.24
C CYS A 374 -6.84 22.74 -19.33
N ARG A 375 -8.00 23.12 -19.88
CA ARG A 375 -9.06 23.81 -19.13
C ARG A 375 -10.23 22.85 -18.96
N TYR A 376 -10.66 22.63 -17.72
CA TYR A 376 -11.73 21.67 -17.41
C TYR A 376 -12.91 22.34 -16.68
N PRO A 377 -14.14 21.80 -16.82
CA PRO A 377 -15.37 22.47 -16.38
C PRO A 377 -15.64 22.25 -14.89
N LEU A 378 -14.83 22.86 -14.00
CA LEU A 378 -14.94 22.74 -12.54
C LEU A 378 -16.36 22.99 -12.01
N GLY A 379 -17.07 23.99 -12.56
CA GLY A 379 -18.43 24.32 -12.15
C GLY A 379 -19.44 23.21 -12.46
N ALA A 380 -19.28 22.53 -13.58
CA ALA A 380 -20.11 21.36 -13.92
C ALA A 380 -19.83 20.18 -12.99
N LEU A 381 -18.55 19.94 -12.68
CA LEU A 381 -18.15 18.89 -11.76
C LEU A 381 -18.71 19.13 -10.36
N ALA A 382 -18.64 20.38 -9.87
CA ALA A 382 -19.24 20.83 -8.62
C ALA A 382 -20.76 20.65 -8.61
N ALA A 383 -21.46 21.10 -9.66
CA ALA A 383 -22.91 20.98 -9.76
C ALA A 383 -23.36 19.52 -9.73
N HIS A 384 -22.62 18.63 -10.39
CA HIS A 384 -22.88 17.19 -10.35
C HIS A 384 -22.67 16.61 -8.95
N ALA A 385 -21.57 16.97 -8.28
CA ALA A 385 -21.32 16.58 -6.90
C ALA A 385 -22.47 17.01 -5.98
N LEU A 386 -22.97 18.24 -6.13
CA LEU A 386 -24.10 18.74 -5.35
C LEU A 386 -25.42 18.02 -5.67
N LYS A 387 -25.60 17.54 -6.90
CA LYS A 387 -26.76 16.73 -7.28
C LYS A 387 -26.74 15.35 -6.61
N LEU A 388 -25.57 14.72 -6.54
CA LEU A 388 -25.41 13.40 -5.90
C LEU A 388 -25.80 13.39 -4.43
N ARG A 389 -25.65 14.52 -3.75
CA ARG A 389 -26.08 14.72 -2.35
C ARG A 389 -27.59 14.61 -2.15
N ARG A 390 -28.38 14.87 -3.18
CA ARG A 390 -29.85 14.90 -3.09
C ARG A 390 -30.46 13.53 -3.37
N VAL A 391 -29.66 12.53 -3.71
CA VAL A 391 -30.15 11.16 -3.91
C VAL A 391 -30.56 10.63 -2.53
N PRO A 392 -31.86 10.38 -2.28
CA PRO A 392 -32.28 9.83 -1.00
C PRO A 392 -31.59 8.49 -0.78
N ALA A 393 -31.15 8.24 0.45
CA ALA A 393 -30.65 6.91 0.82
C ALA A 393 -31.74 5.90 0.46
N CYS A 394 -31.45 4.97 -0.46
CA CYS A 394 -32.35 3.88 -0.76
C CYS A 394 -32.48 3.04 0.51
N SER A 395 -33.59 3.23 1.22
CA SER A 395 -33.98 2.49 2.43
C SER A 395 -34.25 1.03 2.14
#